data_AF-A0A1Z5J8P2-F1
#
_entry.id   AF-A0A1Z5J8P2-F1
#
_cell.length_a   1.000
_cell.length_b   1.000
_cell.length_c   1.000
_cell.angle_alpha   90.00
_cell.angle_beta   90.00
_cell.angle_gamma   90.00
#
_symmetry.space_group_name_H-M   'P 1'
#
loop_
_entity.id
_entity.type
_entity.pdbx_description
1 polymer ?
#
loop_
_entity_poly.entity_id
_entity_poly.type
_entity_poly.pdbx_seq_one_letter_code
_entity_poly.pdbx_strand_id
1 'polypeptide(L)'
;MEGPDEPEAAIPGEIEPVHAEEDAVAPVETTTKDDSLLTVDQARDRLESKLQHSSISIEDNKDALLFDSIQLILKDHDHLKEKVGKLKSLLGRSAKAQRETKVEMDATQKRLDQALAEVQKLQQKMEKLSNRPSHMELLADFEANFDRALLSVGLQQSPSSASTENPVEPKEAVVDSLLMKEMAEAKHRIEKLEKLNATLAARSAQLEVVLSEQVRQCQDWHQKVTHLELEKRMAVLEADTATKELQRKVVELQDMQMELDLVTKASVRANAMAAVGEEIRKKEKAERQQIQQLEAKVQALQEWALASSAAKSLAQEQVRVLEQQVRALQRSTNGHSSKEEERQLFKDHGSFVIGAGEMAVRVFTLTSEQIKLVRLSDRVVLRWHFDLTSPEATLPFHLIRGACETPASRQGDDYIIHNRMVQGGAEGEADNAFTHQRACTIVWDNSSSWIRPKTVKYTVEAIVVEDD
;
A
#
# COMPACT_ATOMS: atom_id res chain seq x y z
N MET A 1 -26.78 -20.60 15.47
CA MET A 1 -25.37 -20.20 15.42
C MET A 1 -25.36 -18.70 15.61
N GLU A 2 -24.71 -18.29 16.67
CA GLU A 2 -24.76 -16.96 17.24
C GLU A 2 -24.00 -15.95 16.35
N GLY A 3 -24.52 -14.72 16.28
CA GLY A 3 -23.73 -13.56 15.87
C GLY A 3 -23.06 -12.95 17.11
N PRO A 4 -21.87 -12.34 16.98
CA PRO A 4 -21.21 -11.69 18.11
C PRO A 4 -21.84 -10.32 18.43
N ASP A 5 -21.98 -10.01 19.71
CA ASP A 5 -22.59 -8.77 20.20
C ASP A 5 -21.72 -7.52 19.99
N GLU A 6 -22.35 -6.38 19.72
CA GLU A 6 -21.72 -5.05 19.81
C GLU A 6 -21.90 -4.47 21.24
N PRO A 7 -20.84 -3.98 21.91
CA PRO A 7 -20.96 -3.34 23.22
C PRO A 7 -21.46 -1.89 23.12
N GLU A 8 -22.34 -1.50 24.06
CA GLU A 8 -23.03 -0.20 24.07
C GLU A 8 -22.09 1.01 24.26
N ALA A 9 -22.48 2.14 23.64
CA ALA A 9 -21.81 3.42 23.82
C ALA A 9 -22.36 4.18 25.05
N ALA A 10 -21.58 4.27 26.12
CA ALA A 10 -21.95 5.02 27.33
C ALA A 10 -21.94 6.55 27.09
N ILE A 11 -23.04 7.22 27.45
CA ILE A 11 -23.21 8.68 27.38
C ILE A 11 -23.13 9.30 28.77
N PRO A 12 -22.19 10.22 29.01
CA PRO A 12 -22.38 11.38 29.87
C PRO A 12 -22.54 12.65 29.02
N GLY A 13 -23.41 13.60 29.34
CA GLY A 13 -24.24 13.78 30.54
C GLY A 13 -24.35 15.28 30.77
N GLU A 14 -25.54 15.85 30.58
CA GLU A 14 -25.75 17.31 30.63
C GLU A 14 -25.60 17.87 32.06
N ILE A 15 -24.99 19.04 32.18
CA ILE A 15 -24.97 19.86 33.40
C ILE A 15 -25.24 21.30 32.97
N GLU A 16 -26.34 21.88 33.45
CA GLU A 16 -26.70 23.28 33.23
C GLU A 16 -25.86 24.24 34.10
N PRO A 17 -25.68 25.51 33.68
CA PRO A 17 -24.98 26.51 34.47
C PRO A 17 -25.87 27.08 35.58
N VAL A 18 -25.30 27.29 36.77
CA VAL A 18 -25.92 28.06 37.86
C VAL A 18 -25.27 29.44 37.95
N HIS A 19 -26.05 30.46 38.29
CA HIS A 19 -25.64 31.86 38.29
C HIS A 19 -24.70 32.24 39.44
N ALA A 20 -24.01 33.37 39.23
CA ALA A 20 -23.05 33.98 40.14
C ALA A 20 -23.66 34.55 41.43
N GLU A 21 -22.79 34.82 42.40
CA GLU A 21 -22.90 35.99 43.26
C GLU A 21 -21.49 36.59 43.50
N GLU A 22 -21.42 37.90 43.71
CA GLU A 22 -20.17 38.62 44.01
C GLU A 22 -19.95 38.68 45.52
N ASP A 23 -18.70 38.58 45.99
CA ASP A 23 -18.28 39.37 47.16
C ASP A 23 -16.77 39.65 47.13
N ALA A 24 -16.36 40.79 47.69
CA ALA A 24 -15.03 41.36 47.49
C ALA A 24 -14.28 41.63 48.80
N VAL A 25 -13.38 40.71 49.19
CA VAL A 25 -12.47 40.88 50.33
C VAL A 25 -11.05 40.43 49.97
N ALA A 26 -10.06 41.24 50.31
CA ALA A 26 -8.63 40.92 50.23
C ALA A 26 -7.83 41.75 51.26
N PRO A 27 -6.59 41.36 51.62
CA PRO A 27 -5.96 40.04 51.50
C PRO A 27 -5.55 39.47 52.88
N VAL A 28 -5.33 38.15 52.96
CA VAL A 28 -4.60 37.52 54.08
C VAL A 28 -3.60 36.51 53.52
N GLU A 29 -2.32 36.67 53.87
CA GLU A 29 -1.26 35.74 53.49
C GLU A 29 -1.27 34.51 54.41
N THR A 30 -1.62 33.35 53.87
CA THR A 30 -1.36 32.05 54.51
C THR A 30 -0.76 31.07 53.51
N THR A 31 0.44 30.56 53.80
CA THR A 31 1.23 29.71 52.91
C THR A 31 0.79 28.24 52.96
N THR A 32 -0.20 27.88 52.15
CA THR A 32 -0.57 26.48 51.86
C THR A 32 0.06 25.98 50.56
N LYS A 33 0.52 24.73 50.55
CA LYS A 33 1.11 24.09 49.36
C LYS A 33 0.03 23.46 48.49
N ASP A 34 -0.34 24.13 47.40
CA ASP A 34 -1.19 23.55 46.36
C ASP A 34 -0.38 22.62 45.43
N ASP A 35 -0.36 21.31 45.73
CA ASP A 35 0.04 20.27 44.77
C ASP A 35 -1.10 19.91 43.80
N SER A 36 -1.90 20.91 43.40
CA SER A 36 -2.85 20.77 42.29
C SER A 36 -2.09 20.79 40.96
N LEU A 37 -2.26 19.75 40.13
CA LEU A 37 -1.69 19.71 38.79
C LEU A 37 -2.25 20.85 37.93
N LEU A 38 -1.45 21.91 37.76
CA LEU A 38 -1.77 23.07 36.94
C LEU A 38 -2.05 22.66 35.50
N THR A 39 -3.05 23.28 34.88
CA THR A 39 -3.15 23.21 33.41
C THR A 39 -1.96 23.93 32.78
N VAL A 40 -1.58 23.56 31.56
CA VAL A 40 -0.42 24.17 30.88
C VAL A 40 -0.59 25.69 30.71
N ASP A 41 -1.83 26.13 30.53
CA ASP A 41 -2.19 27.54 30.43
C ASP A 41 -2.01 28.25 31.81
N GLN A 42 -2.46 27.66 32.93
CA GLN A 42 -2.17 28.19 34.30
C GLN A 42 -0.68 28.16 34.68
N ALA A 43 0.07 27.16 34.18
CA ALA A 43 1.51 27.06 34.41
C ALA A 43 2.28 28.17 33.67
N ARG A 44 1.82 28.54 32.46
CA ARG A 44 2.31 29.71 31.71
C ARG A 44 2.08 30.99 32.48
N ASP A 45 0.86 31.25 32.95
CA ASP A 45 0.50 32.47 33.68
C ASP A 45 1.34 32.62 34.97
N ARG A 46 1.54 31.53 35.73
CA ARG A 46 2.42 31.52 36.92
C ARG A 46 3.91 31.73 36.57
N LEU A 47 4.37 31.29 35.40
CA LEU A 47 5.75 31.50 34.94
C LEU A 47 5.99 32.96 34.50
N GLU A 48 5.03 33.53 33.76
CA GLU A 48 5.08 34.91 33.26
C GLU A 48 4.94 35.92 34.42
N SER A 49 4.10 35.62 35.42
CA SER A 49 4.04 36.37 36.69
C SER A 49 5.39 36.33 37.43
N LYS A 50 6.05 35.15 37.51
CA LYS A 50 7.37 35.03 38.14
C LYS A 50 8.44 35.86 37.44
N LEU A 51 8.44 35.94 36.11
CA LEU A 51 9.38 36.77 35.34
C LEU A 51 9.22 38.27 35.67
N GLN A 52 7.98 38.75 35.79
CA GLN A 52 7.70 40.14 36.16
C GLN A 52 8.22 40.45 37.59
N HIS A 53 8.14 39.49 38.51
CA HIS A 53 8.68 39.64 39.86
C HIS A 53 10.21 39.42 39.96
N SER A 54 10.84 38.66 39.05
CA SER A 54 12.27 38.36 39.07
C SER A 54 13.16 39.41 38.36
N SER A 55 12.64 40.60 38.07
CA SER A 55 13.38 41.67 37.38
C SER A 55 14.41 42.41 38.27
N ILE A 56 14.84 41.79 39.37
CA ILE A 56 15.84 42.30 40.31
C ILE A 56 16.80 41.14 40.66
N SER A 57 18.12 41.42 40.62
CA SER A 57 19.22 40.47 40.87
C SER A 57 19.51 39.45 39.75
N ILE A 58 20.13 39.92 38.66
CA ILE A 58 20.70 39.08 37.60
C ILE A 58 22.10 38.58 38.04
N GLU A 59 22.17 37.42 38.73
CA GLU A 59 23.43 36.71 38.97
C GLU A 59 23.38 35.20 38.62
N ASP A 60 22.23 34.53 38.79
CA ASP A 60 22.09 33.10 38.48
C ASP A 60 21.75 32.81 37.01
N ASN A 61 22.80 32.68 36.18
CA ASN A 61 22.75 32.27 34.76
C ASN A 61 21.98 30.95 34.49
N LYS A 62 21.73 30.12 35.51
CA LYS A 62 21.00 28.84 35.38
C LYS A 62 19.50 29.03 35.20
N ASP A 63 18.91 30.02 35.88
CA ASP A 63 17.46 30.21 35.88
C ASP A 63 16.98 30.81 34.55
N ALA A 64 17.81 31.63 33.91
CA ALA A 64 17.59 32.08 32.53
C ALA A 64 17.54 30.91 31.54
N LEU A 65 18.51 29.99 31.58
CA LEU A 65 18.54 28.81 30.72
C LEU A 65 17.37 27.85 30.99
N LEU A 66 16.95 27.71 32.25
CA LEU A 66 15.76 26.95 32.63
C LEU A 66 14.48 27.62 32.08
N PHE A 67 14.37 28.94 32.17
CA PHE A 67 13.23 29.70 31.65
C PHE A 67 13.12 29.61 30.12
N ASP A 68 14.22 29.76 29.39
CA ASP A 68 14.25 29.58 27.93
C ASP A 68 13.84 28.15 27.52
N SER A 69 14.29 27.14 28.29
CA SER A 69 13.91 25.75 28.08
C SER A 69 12.40 25.52 28.29
N ILE A 70 11.81 26.12 29.33
CA ILE A 70 10.37 26.05 29.60
C ILE A 70 9.58 26.80 28.52
N GLN A 71 10.04 27.98 28.07
CA GLN A 71 9.42 28.69 26.95
C GLN A 71 9.41 27.86 25.65
N LEU A 72 10.49 27.13 25.37
CA LEU A 72 10.57 26.26 24.19
C LEU A 72 9.55 25.11 24.30
N ILE A 73 9.48 24.44 25.45
CA ILE A 73 8.50 23.37 25.72
C ILE A 73 7.06 23.88 25.60
N LEU A 74 6.76 25.11 26.06
CA LEU A 74 5.43 25.72 25.92
C LEU A 74 5.09 26.02 24.45
N LYS A 75 6.05 26.50 23.65
CA LYS A 75 5.87 26.72 22.20
C LYS A 75 5.65 25.42 21.43
N ASP A 76 6.39 24.37 21.76
CA ASP A 76 6.19 23.03 21.18
C ASP A 76 4.85 22.42 21.59
N HIS A 77 4.42 22.62 22.85
CA HIS A 77 3.09 22.23 23.31
C HIS A 77 1.97 22.96 22.55
N ASP A 78 2.06 24.29 22.39
CA ASP A 78 1.08 25.06 21.61
C ASP A 78 1.03 24.59 20.14
N HIS A 79 2.19 24.31 19.53
CA HIS A 79 2.25 23.78 18.17
C HIS A 79 1.67 22.35 18.08
N LEU A 80 1.83 21.53 19.12
CA LEU A 80 1.20 20.21 19.22
C LEU A 80 -0.32 20.31 19.44
N LYS A 81 -0.79 21.24 20.29
CA LYS A 81 -2.21 21.60 20.53
C LYS A 81 -2.88 21.98 19.20
N GLU A 82 -2.19 22.79 18.38
CA GLU A 82 -2.63 23.18 17.03
C GLU A 82 -2.65 21.99 16.03
N LYS A 83 -1.59 21.16 16.00
CA LYS A 83 -1.53 19.92 15.18
C LYS A 83 -2.66 18.94 15.54
N VAL A 84 -2.94 18.75 16.83
CA VAL A 84 -4.05 17.91 17.32
C VAL A 84 -5.40 18.50 16.92
N GLY A 85 -5.57 19.82 16.98
CA GLY A 85 -6.77 20.51 16.46
C GLY A 85 -6.98 20.27 14.96
N LYS A 86 -5.93 20.40 14.16
CA LYS A 86 -5.94 20.10 12.71
C LYS A 86 -6.27 18.63 12.44
N LEU A 87 -5.70 17.69 13.20
CA LEU A 87 -6.02 16.26 13.09
C LEU A 87 -7.46 15.94 13.47
N LYS A 88 -8.01 16.53 14.55
CA LYS A 88 -9.44 16.38 14.91
C LYS A 88 -10.36 16.92 13.81
N SER A 89 -10.03 18.06 13.20
CA SER A 89 -10.78 18.64 12.08
C SER A 89 -10.73 17.75 10.82
N LEU A 90 -9.55 17.19 10.48
CA LEU A 90 -9.40 16.25 9.37
C LEU A 90 -10.14 14.93 9.62
N LEU A 91 -10.10 14.40 10.84
CA LEU A 91 -10.84 13.19 11.23
C LEU A 91 -12.36 13.41 11.16
N GLY A 92 -12.85 14.57 11.63
CA GLY A 92 -14.26 14.96 11.51
C GLY A 92 -14.71 15.10 10.05
N ARG A 93 -13.88 15.70 9.18
CA ARG A 93 -14.13 15.76 7.73
C ARG A 93 -14.12 14.37 7.09
N SER A 94 -13.19 13.50 7.48
CA SER A 94 -13.11 12.12 6.99
C SER A 94 -14.33 11.28 7.39
N ALA A 95 -14.75 11.34 8.65
CA ALA A 95 -15.94 10.67 9.15
C ALA A 95 -17.23 11.22 8.50
N LYS A 96 -17.29 12.52 8.18
CA LYS A 96 -18.37 13.10 7.39
C LYS A 96 -18.37 12.54 5.96
N ALA A 97 -17.23 12.58 5.26
CA ALA A 97 -17.10 12.07 3.90
C ALA A 97 -17.47 10.57 3.81
N GLN A 98 -17.05 9.75 4.76
CA GLN A 98 -17.43 8.33 4.82
C GLN A 98 -18.95 8.12 4.94
N ARG A 99 -19.66 8.98 5.68
CA ARG A 99 -21.14 8.94 5.75
C ARG A 99 -21.77 9.36 4.42
N GLU A 100 -21.25 10.40 3.78
CA GLU A 100 -21.72 10.88 2.48
C GLU A 100 -21.51 9.80 1.40
N THR A 101 -20.32 9.20 1.28
CA THR A 101 -20.04 8.08 0.37
C THR A 101 -20.91 6.85 0.65
N LYS A 102 -21.23 6.55 1.92
CA LYS A 102 -22.17 5.46 2.24
C LYS A 102 -23.59 5.76 1.72
N VAL A 103 -24.08 6.98 1.92
CA VAL A 103 -25.41 7.40 1.41
C VAL A 103 -25.45 7.39 -0.13
N GLU A 104 -24.36 7.77 -0.80
CA GLU A 104 -24.23 7.66 -2.27
C GLU A 104 -24.19 6.19 -2.75
N MET A 105 -23.51 5.30 -2.01
CA MET A 105 -23.51 3.87 -2.29
C MET A 105 -24.91 3.25 -2.11
N ASP A 106 -25.60 3.55 -1.00
CA ASP A 106 -26.97 3.09 -0.74
C ASP A 106 -27.97 3.64 -1.78
N ALA A 107 -27.71 4.82 -2.35
CA ALA A 107 -28.51 5.42 -3.42
C ALA A 107 -28.21 4.83 -4.81
N THR A 108 -26.96 4.51 -5.13
CA THR A 108 -26.58 3.86 -6.38
C THR A 108 -27.01 2.39 -6.42
N GLN A 109 -26.93 1.66 -5.30
CA GLN A 109 -27.50 0.31 -5.18
C GLN A 109 -29.00 0.30 -5.47
N LYS A 110 -29.78 1.22 -4.88
CA LYS A 110 -31.24 1.32 -5.16
C LYS A 110 -31.56 1.59 -6.63
N ARG A 111 -30.73 2.36 -7.34
CA ARG A 111 -30.87 2.58 -8.80
C ARG A 111 -30.54 1.32 -9.59
N LEU A 112 -29.51 0.56 -9.18
CA LEU A 112 -29.18 -0.73 -9.77
C LEU A 112 -30.30 -1.76 -9.58
N ASP A 113 -30.85 -1.86 -8.37
CA ASP A 113 -31.97 -2.76 -8.05
C ASP A 113 -33.21 -2.43 -8.89
N GLN A 114 -33.53 -1.13 -9.05
CA GLN A 114 -34.61 -0.68 -9.93
C GLN A 114 -34.33 -1.04 -11.40
N ALA A 115 -33.12 -0.77 -11.90
CA ALA A 115 -32.75 -1.09 -13.28
C ALA A 115 -32.81 -2.60 -13.57
N LEU A 116 -32.40 -3.44 -12.62
CA LEU A 116 -32.52 -4.90 -12.72
C LEU A 116 -34.00 -5.35 -12.76
N ALA A 117 -34.87 -4.76 -11.94
CA ALA A 117 -36.31 -5.02 -11.97
C ALA A 117 -36.95 -4.57 -13.30
N GLU A 118 -36.51 -3.45 -13.88
CA GLU A 118 -36.97 -2.98 -15.19
C GLU A 118 -36.46 -3.87 -16.34
N VAL A 119 -35.21 -4.34 -16.29
CA VAL A 119 -34.67 -5.35 -17.23
C VAL A 119 -35.47 -6.66 -17.15
N GLN A 120 -35.76 -7.17 -15.96
CA GLN A 120 -36.57 -8.38 -15.79
C GLN A 120 -38.00 -8.20 -16.34
N LYS A 121 -38.60 -7.02 -16.15
CA LYS A 121 -39.92 -6.65 -16.69
C LYS A 121 -39.91 -6.49 -18.21
N LEU A 122 -38.80 -6.04 -18.80
CA LEU A 122 -38.60 -6.01 -20.26
C LEU A 122 -38.38 -7.42 -20.83
N GLN A 123 -37.64 -8.28 -20.13
CA GLN A 123 -37.42 -9.67 -20.52
C GLN A 123 -38.74 -10.46 -20.54
N GLN A 124 -39.60 -10.30 -19.53
CA GLN A 124 -40.97 -10.86 -19.53
C GLN A 124 -41.87 -10.31 -20.66
N LYS A 125 -41.65 -9.06 -21.11
CA LYS A 125 -42.35 -8.52 -22.29
C LYS A 125 -41.80 -9.12 -23.59
N MET A 126 -40.49 -9.30 -23.69
CA MET A 126 -39.83 -9.91 -24.84
C MET A 126 -40.29 -11.37 -25.02
N GLU A 127 -40.35 -12.15 -23.94
CA GLU A 127 -40.88 -13.52 -23.92
C GLU A 127 -42.35 -13.58 -24.38
N LYS A 128 -43.19 -12.64 -23.94
CA LYS A 128 -44.59 -12.51 -24.41
C LYS A 128 -44.71 -12.08 -25.87
N LEU A 129 -43.66 -11.50 -26.47
CA LEU A 129 -43.61 -11.14 -27.88
C LEU A 129 -43.02 -12.26 -28.74
N SER A 130 -42.03 -13.03 -28.24
CA SER A 130 -41.51 -14.22 -28.92
C SER A 130 -42.51 -15.37 -28.96
N ASN A 131 -43.34 -15.49 -27.91
CA ASN A 131 -44.34 -16.54 -27.78
C ASN A 131 -45.70 -16.14 -28.39
N ARG A 132 -45.74 -15.03 -29.15
CA ARG A 132 -46.92 -14.60 -29.90
C ARG A 132 -46.90 -15.28 -31.28
N PRO A 133 -48.02 -15.85 -31.77
CA PRO A 133 -48.09 -16.41 -33.12
C PRO A 133 -47.57 -15.43 -34.17
N SER A 134 -46.66 -15.92 -35.01
CA SER A 134 -46.09 -15.17 -36.11
C SER A 134 -47.15 -14.85 -37.16
N HIS A 135 -46.89 -13.84 -37.99
CA HIS A 135 -47.77 -13.51 -39.11
C HIS A 135 -47.89 -14.67 -40.12
N MET A 136 -46.89 -15.56 -40.19
CA MET A 136 -46.95 -16.75 -41.05
C MET A 136 -47.88 -17.83 -40.49
N GLU A 137 -47.85 -18.09 -39.19
CA GLU A 137 -48.78 -19.04 -38.54
C GLU A 137 -50.23 -18.54 -38.63
N LEU A 138 -50.45 -17.25 -38.40
CA LEU A 138 -51.77 -16.61 -38.60
C LEU A 138 -52.26 -16.71 -40.05
N LEU A 139 -51.38 -16.53 -41.05
CA LEU A 139 -51.76 -16.72 -42.46
C LEU A 139 -52.12 -18.17 -42.78
N ALA A 140 -51.38 -19.15 -42.26
CA ALA A 140 -51.68 -20.57 -42.44
C ALA A 140 -53.02 -20.97 -41.79
N ASP A 141 -53.33 -20.45 -40.60
CA ASP A 141 -54.65 -20.60 -39.97
C ASP A 141 -55.76 -19.94 -40.79
N PHE A 142 -55.52 -18.78 -41.41
CA PHE A 142 -56.50 -18.15 -42.30
C PHE A 142 -56.73 -18.98 -43.57
N GLU A 143 -55.68 -19.46 -44.23
CA GLU A 143 -55.75 -20.30 -45.43
C GLU A 143 -56.53 -21.60 -45.16
N ALA A 144 -56.16 -22.32 -44.09
CA ALA A 144 -56.83 -23.57 -43.69
C ALA A 144 -58.31 -23.39 -43.31
N ASN A 145 -58.72 -22.21 -42.81
CA ASN A 145 -60.13 -21.90 -42.57
C ASN A 145 -60.86 -21.40 -43.83
N PHE A 146 -60.17 -20.75 -44.76
CA PHE A 146 -60.75 -20.24 -46.01
C PHE A 146 -61.10 -21.37 -46.99
N ASP A 147 -60.20 -22.34 -47.17
CA ASP A 147 -60.49 -23.56 -47.94
C ASP A 147 -61.69 -24.33 -47.38
N ARG A 148 -61.77 -24.41 -46.05
CA ARG A 148 -62.88 -25.06 -45.33
C ARG A 148 -64.22 -24.36 -45.56
N ALA A 149 -64.21 -23.04 -45.74
CA ALA A 149 -65.38 -22.25 -46.09
C ALA A 149 -65.77 -22.42 -47.57
N LEU A 150 -64.80 -22.39 -48.49
CA LEU A 150 -65.04 -22.59 -49.93
C LEU A 150 -65.69 -23.95 -50.23
N LEU A 151 -65.20 -25.02 -49.58
CA LEU A 151 -65.77 -26.37 -49.67
C LEU A 151 -67.22 -26.46 -49.18
N SER A 152 -67.72 -25.47 -48.41
CA SER A 152 -69.09 -25.44 -47.88
C SER A 152 -70.10 -24.71 -48.77
N VAL A 153 -69.68 -24.07 -49.87
CA VAL A 153 -70.55 -23.14 -50.65
C VAL A 153 -70.95 -23.67 -52.03
N GLY A 154 -70.25 -24.67 -52.58
CA GLY A 154 -70.33 -25.07 -54.00
C GLY A 154 -71.58 -25.83 -54.51
N LEU A 155 -72.78 -25.67 -53.94
CA LEU A 155 -73.94 -26.53 -54.22
C LEU A 155 -75.31 -25.80 -54.36
N GLN A 156 -75.56 -25.01 -55.43
CA GLN A 156 -76.93 -24.61 -55.88
C GLN A 156 -77.00 -23.98 -57.31
N GLN A 157 -78.20 -23.86 -57.91
CA GLN A 157 -78.51 -23.43 -59.31
C GLN A 157 -79.83 -22.57 -59.37
N SER A 158 -80.40 -22.00 -60.45
CA SER A 158 -80.80 -22.52 -61.80
C SER A 158 -81.17 -21.39 -62.83
N PRO A 159 -81.46 -21.68 -64.13
CA PRO A 159 -81.41 -20.69 -65.25
C PRO A 159 -82.68 -20.51 -66.16
N SER A 160 -82.53 -19.85 -67.34
CA SER A 160 -83.49 -19.65 -68.49
C SER A 160 -84.35 -18.33 -68.46
N SER A 161 -84.96 -17.73 -69.52
CA SER A 161 -85.36 -18.06 -70.93
C SER A 161 -85.35 -16.81 -71.90
N ALA A 162 -85.81 -16.91 -73.18
CA ALA A 162 -85.77 -15.80 -74.20
C ALA A 162 -86.88 -15.80 -75.31
N SER A 163 -86.95 -14.72 -76.15
CA SER A 163 -87.51 -14.56 -77.54
C SER A 163 -89.04 -14.64 -77.89
N THR A 164 -89.63 -14.15 -79.02
CA THR A 164 -89.40 -13.05 -80.07
C THR A 164 -90.55 -13.01 -81.16
N GLU A 165 -90.83 -11.84 -81.83
CA GLU A 165 -91.53 -11.64 -83.17
C GLU A 165 -93.07 -11.92 -83.37
N ASN A 166 -93.85 -11.53 -84.44
CA ASN A 166 -93.86 -10.47 -85.51
C ASN A 166 -95.32 -10.27 -86.13
N PRO A 167 -95.61 -9.35 -87.13
CA PRO A 167 -96.96 -8.95 -87.62
C PRO A 167 -97.29 -9.31 -89.12
N VAL A 168 -98.43 -8.81 -89.71
CA VAL A 168 -98.61 -8.35 -91.13
C VAL A 168 -100.05 -7.90 -91.48
N GLU A 169 -100.20 -6.94 -92.41
CA GLU A 169 -101.44 -6.47 -93.12
C GLU A 169 -101.00 -5.60 -94.36
N PRO A 170 -101.82 -4.82 -95.13
CA PRO A 170 -103.29 -4.61 -95.20
C PRO A 170 -103.92 -4.77 -96.62
N LYS A 171 -105.26 -4.58 -96.76
CA LYS A 171 -106.02 -4.21 -98.01
C LYS A 171 -107.53 -4.01 -97.70
N GLU A 172 -108.41 -3.41 -98.51
CA GLU A 172 -108.35 -2.69 -99.81
C GLU A 172 -109.24 -1.42 -99.77
N ALA A 173 -110.51 -1.45 -100.23
CA ALA A 173 -111.53 -0.36 -100.20
C ALA A 173 -111.90 0.15 -98.78
N VAL A 174 -111.24 -0.45 -97.79
CA VAL A 174 -111.05 0.12 -96.47
C VAL A 174 -110.63 1.60 -96.63
N VAL A 175 -109.76 1.99 -97.58
CA VAL A 175 -109.42 3.38 -98.00
C VAL A 175 -109.60 4.48 -96.95
N ASP A 176 -110.77 5.10 -96.76
CA ASP A 176 -110.98 6.14 -95.73
C ASP A 176 -111.08 5.55 -94.31
N SER A 177 -111.64 4.36 -94.16
CA SER A 177 -111.45 3.51 -92.97
C SER A 177 -109.98 3.09 -92.81
N LEU A 178 -109.18 3.06 -93.88
CA LEU A 178 -107.72 2.79 -93.81
C LEU A 178 -106.99 4.07 -93.40
N LEU A 179 -107.44 5.24 -93.82
CA LEU A 179 -106.98 6.54 -93.33
C LEU A 179 -107.36 6.74 -91.86
N MET A 180 -108.57 6.35 -91.44
CA MET A 180 -109.01 6.38 -90.05
C MET A 180 -108.32 5.31 -89.19
N LYS A 181 -108.02 4.13 -89.75
CA LYS A 181 -107.20 3.09 -89.11
C LYS A 181 -105.75 3.54 -89.00
N GLU A 182 -105.13 4.08 -90.05
CA GLU A 182 -103.80 4.70 -90.03
C GLU A 182 -103.77 5.90 -89.09
N MET A 183 -104.83 6.70 -88.96
CA MET A 183 -104.90 7.80 -87.98
C MET A 183 -105.03 7.27 -86.55
N ALA A 184 -105.83 6.22 -86.32
CA ALA A 184 -105.93 5.57 -85.01
C ALA A 184 -104.64 4.81 -84.63
N GLU A 185 -103.99 4.19 -85.61
CA GLU A 185 -102.74 3.44 -85.45
C GLU A 185 -101.55 4.39 -85.39
N ALA A 186 -101.53 5.50 -86.12
CA ALA A 186 -100.57 6.60 -85.95
C ALA A 186 -100.76 7.26 -84.59
N LYS A 187 -102.00 7.49 -84.13
CA LYS A 187 -102.26 7.93 -82.75
C LYS A 187 -101.74 6.90 -81.75
N HIS A 188 -101.95 5.60 -81.97
CA HIS A 188 -101.42 4.56 -81.09
C HIS A 188 -99.89 4.45 -81.14
N ARG A 189 -99.27 4.65 -82.31
CA ARG A 189 -97.81 4.76 -82.52
C ARG A 189 -97.28 6.02 -81.79
N ILE A 190 -98.00 7.14 -81.81
CA ILE A 190 -97.68 8.37 -81.05
C ILE A 190 -97.81 8.12 -79.55
N GLU A 191 -98.93 7.62 -79.04
CA GLU A 191 -99.11 7.27 -77.62
C GLU A 191 -98.05 6.25 -77.13
N LYS A 192 -97.62 5.33 -78.01
CA LYS A 192 -96.53 4.39 -77.74
C LYS A 192 -95.17 5.08 -77.72
N LEU A 193 -94.90 5.99 -78.66
CA LEU A 193 -93.68 6.81 -78.69
C LEU A 193 -93.60 7.77 -77.49
N GLU A 194 -94.71 8.36 -77.07
CA GLU A 194 -94.82 9.20 -75.86
C GLU A 194 -94.50 8.39 -74.61
N LYS A 195 -95.06 7.18 -74.46
CA LYS A 195 -94.73 6.25 -73.36
C LYS A 195 -93.26 5.81 -73.39
N LEU A 196 -92.70 5.59 -74.57
CA LEU A 196 -91.30 5.19 -74.75
C LEU A 196 -90.35 6.37 -74.46
N ASN A 197 -90.70 7.58 -74.88
CA ASN A 197 -89.95 8.80 -74.59
C ASN A 197 -90.03 9.16 -73.09
N ALA A 198 -91.20 9.02 -72.46
CA ALA A 198 -91.36 9.23 -71.02
C ALA A 198 -90.56 8.20 -70.19
N THR A 199 -90.50 6.94 -70.62
CA THR A 199 -89.66 5.93 -69.94
C THR A 199 -88.16 6.11 -70.22
N LEU A 200 -87.77 6.61 -71.40
CA LEU A 200 -86.39 7.04 -71.68
C LEU A 200 -85.99 8.26 -70.83
N ALA A 201 -86.85 9.27 -70.71
CA ALA A 201 -86.61 10.44 -69.88
C ALA A 201 -86.50 10.07 -68.39
N ALA A 202 -87.39 9.22 -67.88
CA ALA A 202 -87.30 8.70 -66.52
C ALA A 202 -86.01 7.89 -66.29
N ARG A 203 -85.58 7.10 -67.28
CA ARG A 203 -84.30 6.37 -67.23
C ARG A 203 -83.09 7.30 -67.31
N SER A 204 -83.15 8.40 -68.05
CA SER A 204 -82.09 9.44 -68.07
C SER A 204 -81.94 10.05 -66.68
N ALA A 205 -83.03 10.56 -66.09
CA ALA A 205 -83.02 11.13 -64.75
C ALA A 205 -82.54 10.13 -63.68
N GLN A 206 -82.90 8.84 -63.79
CA GLN A 206 -82.37 7.80 -62.91
C GLN A 206 -80.86 7.59 -63.08
N LEU A 207 -80.35 7.58 -64.33
CA LEU A 207 -78.92 7.45 -64.61
C LEU A 207 -78.13 8.68 -64.16
N GLU A 208 -78.69 9.89 -64.28
CA GLU A 208 -78.11 11.14 -63.78
C GLU A 208 -77.99 11.12 -62.24
N VAL A 209 -79.02 10.64 -61.53
CA VAL A 209 -78.95 10.43 -60.07
C VAL A 209 -77.87 9.40 -59.71
N VAL A 210 -77.83 8.24 -60.36
CA VAL A 210 -76.80 7.22 -60.11
C VAL A 210 -75.39 7.73 -60.42
N LEU A 211 -75.21 8.50 -61.49
CA LEU A 211 -73.94 9.12 -61.85
C LEU A 211 -73.50 10.16 -60.81
N SER A 212 -74.41 11.02 -60.34
CA SER A 212 -74.09 12.01 -59.30
C SER A 212 -73.69 11.36 -57.97
N GLU A 213 -74.35 10.27 -57.58
CA GLU A 213 -73.98 9.51 -56.38
C GLU A 213 -72.65 8.77 -56.54
N GLN A 214 -72.34 8.21 -57.72
CA GLN A 214 -71.00 7.66 -57.97
C GLN A 214 -69.90 8.74 -57.96
N VAL A 215 -70.14 9.92 -58.54
CA VAL A 215 -69.21 11.05 -58.47
C VAL A 215 -68.99 11.48 -57.01
N ARG A 216 -70.05 11.55 -56.21
CA ARG A 216 -69.98 11.84 -54.77
C ARG A 216 -69.15 10.78 -54.03
N GLN A 217 -69.40 9.49 -54.26
CA GLN A 217 -68.62 8.40 -53.65
C GLN A 217 -67.14 8.44 -54.07
N CYS A 218 -66.82 8.72 -55.33
CA CYS A 218 -65.44 8.90 -55.79
C CYS A 218 -64.74 10.08 -55.08
N GLN A 219 -65.47 11.17 -54.82
CA GLN A 219 -64.95 12.31 -54.03
C GLN A 219 -64.74 11.94 -52.56
N ASP A 220 -65.70 11.27 -51.91
CA ASP A 220 -65.58 10.75 -50.54
C ASP A 220 -64.35 9.84 -50.39
N TRP A 221 -64.12 8.93 -51.35
CA TRP A 221 -62.97 8.03 -51.36
C TRP A 221 -61.66 8.78 -51.58
N HIS A 222 -61.62 9.76 -52.48
CA HIS A 222 -60.42 10.58 -52.71
C HIS A 222 -60.03 11.40 -51.47
N GLN A 223 -61.02 11.95 -50.74
CA GLN A 223 -60.80 12.63 -49.46
C GLN A 223 -60.26 11.67 -48.38
N LYS A 224 -60.81 10.45 -48.28
CA LYS A 224 -60.30 9.43 -47.35
C LYS A 224 -58.86 9.01 -47.67
N VAL A 225 -58.52 8.81 -48.94
CA VAL A 225 -57.15 8.45 -49.36
C VAL A 225 -56.17 9.57 -49.04
N THR A 226 -56.50 10.83 -49.34
CA THR A 226 -55.62 11.98 -49.05
C THR A 226 -55.45 12.24 -47.55
N HIS A 227 -56.48 11.99 -46.73
CA HIS A 227 -56.39 11.99 -45.26
C HIS A 227 -55.42 10.91 -44.75
N LEU A 228 -55.62 9.64 -45.16
CA LEU A 228 -54.79 8.51 -44.75
C LEU A 228 -53.33 8.65 -45.22
N GLU A 229 -53.08 9.26 -46.38
CA GLU A 229 -51.72 9.62 -46.80
C GLU A 229 -51.07 10.67 -45.90
N LEU A 230 -51.83 11.66 -45.43
CA LEU A 230 -51.32 12.69 -44.52
C LEU A 230 -51.05 12.11 -43.12
N GLU A 231 -51.96 11.32 -42.57
CA GLU A 231 -51.74 10.56 -41.32
C GLU A 231 -50.51 9.66 -41.42
N LYS A 232 -50.34 8.92 -42.52
CA LYS A 232 -49.15 8.11 -42.78
C LYS A 232 -47.87 8.96 -42.80
N ARG A 233 -47.88 10.14 -43.41
CA ARG A 233 -46.73 11.06 -43.42
C ARG A 233 -46.41 11.58 -42.02
N MET A 234 -47.41 11.93 -41.21
CA MET A 234 -47.21 12.34 -39.81
C MET A 234 -46.64 11.21 -38.96
N ALA A 235 -47.23 10.01 -39.00
CA ALA A 235 -46.76 8.86 -38.24
C ALA A 235 -45.32 8.44 -38.60
N VAL A 236 -44.93 8.56 -39.89
CA VAL A 236 -43.53 8.36 -40.30
C VAL A 236 -42.62 9.44 -39.71
N LEU A 237 -42.99 10.72 -39.75
CA LEU A 237 -42.20 11.81 -39.15
C LEU A 237 -42.07 11.69 -37.62
N GLU A 238 -43.10 11.23 -36.93
CA GLU A 238 -43.07 10.95 -35.49
C GLU A 238 -42.10 9.80 -35.17
N ALA A 239 -42.16 8.68 -35.92
CA ALA A 239 -41.22 7.57 -35.78
C ALA A 239 -39.77 7.99 -36.10
N ASP A 240 -39.58 8.80 -37.14
CA ASP A 240 -38.29 9.40 -37.52
C ASP A 240 -37.74 10.35 -36.44
N THR A 241 -38.61 10.99 -35.66
CA THR A 241 -38.22 11.90 -34.57
C THR A 241 -37.88 11.10 -33.32
N ALA A 242 -38.69 10.09 -32.98
CA ALA A 242 -38.44 9.19 -31.85
C ALA A 242 -37.14 8.37 -32.02
N THR A 243 -36.85 7.89 -33.23
CA THR A 243 -35.60 7.17 -33.54
C THR A 243 -34.37 8.07 -33.47
N LYS A 244 -34.45 9.33 -33.95
CA LYS A 244 -33.36 10.32 -33.80
C LYS A 244 -33.12 10.69 -32.33
N GLU A 245 -34.16 10.81 -31.52
CA GLU A 245 -34.00 11.07 -30.09
C GLU A 245 -33.39 9.85 -29.36
N LEU A 246 -33.82 8.63 -29.69
CA LEU A 246 -33.21 7.42 -29.15
C LEU A 246 -31.73 7.31 -29.54
N GLN A 247 -31.35 7.68 -30.76
CA GLN A 247 -29.94 7.76 -31.18
C GLN A 247 -29.14 8.77 -30.36
N ARG A 248 -29.70 9.96 -30.05
CA ARG A 248 -29.06 10.93 -29.13
C ARG A 248 -28.84 10.32 -27.74
N LYS A 249 -29.85 9.62 -27.19
CA LYS A 249 -29.74 8.98 -25.88
C LYS A 249 -28.72 7.84 -25.85
N VAL A 250 -28.52 7.12 -26.95
CA VAL A 250 -27.42 6.14 -27.07
C VAL A 250 -26.05 6.83 -27.03
N VAL A 251 -25.88 7.99 -27.67
CA VAL A 251 -24.63 8.77 -27.59
C VAL A 251 -24.41 9.33 -26.18
N GLU A 252 -25.42 9.95 -25.56
CA GLU A 252 -25.35 10.44 -24.17
C GLU A 252 -24.95 9.31 -23.18
N LEU A 253 -25.49 8.11 -23.35
CA LEU A 253 -25.12 6.93 -22.54
C LEU A 253 -23.68 6.47 -22.80
N GLN A 254 -23.20 6.54 -24.04
CA GLN A 254 -21.83 6.18 -24.40
C GLN A 254 -20.81 7.17 -23.82
N ASP A 255 -21.11 8.47 -23.83
CA ASP A 255 -20.27 9.50 -23.23
C ASP A 255 -20.23 9.36 -21.70
N MET A 256 -21.37 9.16 -21.04
CA MET A 256 -21.42 8.89 -19.59
C MET A 256 -20.66 7.61 -19.20
N GLN A 257 -20.70 6.55 -20.03
CA GLN A 257 -19.87 5.37 -19.80
C GLN A 257 -18.38 5.69 -19.92
N MET A 258 -17.98 6.55 -20.86
CA MET A 258 -16.59 6.99 -21.02
C MET A 258 -16.11 7.79 -19.79
N GLU A 259 -16.95 8.65 -19.23
CA GLU A 259 -16.68 9.37 -17.98
C GLU A 259 -16.54 8.42 -16.78
N LEU A 260 -17.46 7.46 -16.61
CA LEU A 260 -17.38 6.44 -15.57
C LEU A 260 -16.09 5.60 -15.68
N ASP A 261 -15.73 5.21 -16.90
CA ASP A 261 -14.46 4.52 -17.21
C ASP A 261 -13.25 5.36 -16.79
N LEU A 262 -13.26 6.67 -17.09
CA LEU A 262 -12.16 7.58 -16.78
C LEU A 262 -12.04 7.83 -15.27
N VAL A 263 -13.15 8.07 -14.57
CA VAL A 263 -13.21 8.24 -13.11
C VAL A 263 -12.77 6.95 -12.41
N THR A 264 -13.19 5.79 -12.88
CA THR A 264 -12.76 4.48 -12.35
C THR A 264 -11.25 4.29 -12.52
N LYS A 265 -10.70 4.58 -13.71
CA LYS A 265 -9.26 4.51 -13.98
C LYS A 265 -8.46 5.51 -13.14
N ALA A 266 -9.00 6.70 -12.87
CA ALA A 266 -8.40 7.69 -11.98
C ALA A 266 -8.40 7.23 -10.51
N SER A 267 -9.53 6.69 -10.02
CA SER A 267 -9.68 6.15 -8.66
C SER A 267 -8.72 4.98 -8.41
N VAL A 268 -8.63 4.01 -9.33
CA VAL A 268 -7.68 2.89 -9.24
C VAL A 268 -6.23 3.37 -9.18
N ARG A 269 -5.86 4.39 -9.98
CA ARG A 269 -4.52 5.01 -9.92
C ARG A 269 -4.27 5.72 -8.59
N ALA A 270 -5.25 6.48 -8.08
CA ALA A 270 -5.13 7.18 -6.80
C ALA A 270 -4.94 6.19 -5.64
N ASN A 271 -5.70 5.09 -5.61
CA ASN A 271 -5.56 4.03 -4.61
C ASN A 271 -4.20 3.32 -4.70
N ALA A 272 -3.72 3.03 -5.91
CA ALA A 272 -2.38 2.45 -6.11
C ALA A 272 -1.26 3.40 -5.62
N MET A 273 -1.36 4.70 -5.91
CA MET A 273 -0.41 5.71 -5.41
C MET A 273 -0.49 5.88 -3.89
N ALA A 274 -1.69 5.80 -3.30
CA ALA A 274 -1.88 5.84 -1.85
C ALA A 274 -1.22 4.65 -1.15
N ALA A 275 -1.38 3.43 -1.67
CA ALA A 275 -0.73 2.23 -1.15
C ALA A 275 0.81 2.32 -1.24
N VAL A 276 1.36 2.77 -2.36
CA VAL A 276 2.81 3.03 -2.50
C VAL A 276 3.29 4.09 -1.50
N GLY A 277 2.52 5.17 -1.30
CA GLY A 277 2.81 6.21 -0.31
C GLY A 277 2.65 5.77 1.16
N GLU A 278 1.95 4.67 1.43
CA GLU A 278 1.90 4.04 2.75
C GLU A 278 3.14 3.17 2.98
N GLU A 279 3.53 2.35 2.00
CA GLU A 279 4.75 1.52 2.08
C GLU A 279 6.03 2.36 2.20
N ILE A 280 6.10 3.51 1.52
CA ILE A 280 7.18 4.47 1.71
C ILE A 280 7.21 4.99 3.16
N ARG A 281 6.05 5.35 3.73
CA ARG A 281 5.96 5.81 5.14
C ARG A 281 6.31 4.71 6.16
N LYS A 282 6.00 3.44 5.87
CA LYS A 282 6.41 2.30 6.70
C LYS A 282 7.93 2.15 6.71
N LYS A 283 8.57 2.22 5.53
CA LYS A 283 10.03 2.18 5.40
C LYS A 283 10.69 3.36 6.10
N GLU A 284 10.23 4.58 5.84
CA GLU A 284 10.75 5.79 6.49
C GLU A 284 10.63 5.72 8.02
N LYS A 285 9.54 5.17 8.55
CA LYS A 285 9.38 4.93 10.00
C LYS A 285 10.39 3.91 10.54
N ALA A 286 10.63 2.81 9.82
CA ALA A 286 11.61 1.80 10.20
C ALA A 286 13.05 2.34 10.13
N GLU A 287 13.38 3.11 9.09
CA GLU A 287 14.66 3.80 8.93
C GLU A 287 14.91 4.82 10.05
N ARG A 288 13.90 5.64 10.39
CA ARG A 288 13.96 6.56 11.55
C ARG A 288 14.21 5.81 12.86
N GLN A 289 13.57 4.65 13.08
CA GLN A 289 13.81 3.81 14.26
C GLN A 289 15.22 3.18 14.26
N GLN A 290 15.73 2.76 13.10
CA GLN A 290 17.10 2.25 12.97
C GLN A 290 18.14 3.35 13.23
N ILE A 291 17.90 4.57 12.73
CA ILE A 291 18.74 5.75 13.00
C ILE A 291 18.78 6.03 14.50
N GLN A 292 17.64 6.10 15.19
CA GLN A 292 17.58 6.30 16.64
C GLN A 292 18.32 5.20 17.42
N GLN A 293 18.25 3.94 16.99
CA GLN A 293 19.03 2.85 17.59
C GLN A 293 20.55 2.96 17.34
N LEU A 294 20.96 3.55 16.21
CA LEU A 294 22.38 3.80 15.91
C LEU A 294 22.90 5.01 16.69
N GLU A 295 22.11 6.08 16.78
CA GLU A 295 22.41 7.28 17.60
C GLU A 295 22.59 6.90 19.07
N ALA A 296 21.67 6.12 19.64
CA ALA A 296 21.80 5.62 21.03
C ALA A 296 23.05 4.74 21.24
N LYS A 297 23.43 3.92 20.25
CA LYS A 297 24.68 3.13 20.29
C LYS A 297 25.93 4.01 20.21
N VAL A 298 25.90 5.07 19.39
CA VAL A 298 27.00 6.04 19.29
C VAL A 298 27.14 6.83 20.59
N GLN A 299 26.04 7.26 21.21
CA GLN A 299 26.04 7.91 22.54
C GLN A 299 26.63 6.98 23.60
N ALA A 300 26.16 5.73 23.71
CA ALA A 300 26.70 4.76 24.66
C ALA A 300 28.20 4.47 24.45
N LEU A 301 28.67 4.45 23.19
CA LEU A 301 30.11 4.32 22.88
C LEU A 301 30.92 5.58 23.24
N GLN A 302 30.34 6.77 23.10
CA GLN A 302 30.97 8.03 23.53
C GLN A 302 31.06 8.10 25.06
N GLU A 303 29.99 7.77 25.78
CA GLU A 303 29.98 7.66 27.25
C GLU A 303 31.01 6.63 27.74
N TRP A 304 31.06 5.44 27.11
CA TRP A 304 32.04 4.41 27.43
C TRP A 304 33.49 4.87 27.16
N ALA A 305 33.73 5.60 26.07
CA ALA A 305 35.05 6.16 25.76
C ALA A 305 35.48 7.23 26.77
N LEU A 306 34.55 8.11 27.20
CA LEU A 306 34.79 9.10 28.25
C LEU A 306 35.06 8.43 29.61
N ALA A 307 34.26 7.43 29.98
CA ALA A 307 34.47 6.65 31.21
C ALA A 307 35.80 5.88 31.18
N SER A 308 36.18 5.29 30.03
CA SER A 308 37.49 4.64 29.84
C SER A 308 38.65 5.63 29.96
N SER A 309 38.49 6.85 29.45
CA SER A 309 39.48 7.93 29.59
C SER A 309 39.66 8.35 31.06
N ALA A 310 38.55 8.56 31.79
CA ALA A 310 38.56 8.90 33.21
C ALA A 310 39.13 7.76 34.09
N ALA A 311 38.84 6.50 33.76
CA ALA A 311 39.44 5.35 34.43
C ALA A 311 40.95 5.27 34.20
N LYS A 312 41.43 5.58 32.99
CA LYS A 312 42.87 5.63 32.66
C LYS A 312 43.60 6.75 33.38
N SER A 313 43.02 7.96 33.46
CA SER A 313 43.65 9.07 34.20
C SER A 313 43.66 8.81 35.71
N LEU A 314 42.60 8.20 36.27
CA LEU A 314 42.59 7.75 37.66
C LEU A 314 43.66 6.69 37.94
N ALA A 315 43.81 5.69 37.05
CA ALA A 315 44.85 4.67 37.17
C ALA A 315 46.27 5.27 37.05
N GLN A 316 46.49 6.21 36.14
CA GLN A 316 47.75 6.95 36.02
C GLN A 316 48.06 7.77 37.28
N GLU A 317 47.06 8.41 37.89
CA GLU A 317 47.24 9.13 39.15
C GLU A 317 47.51 8.19 40.33
N GLN A 318 46.85 7.03 40.39
CA GLN A 318 47.17 5.97 41.36
C GLN A 318 48.62 5.48 41.21
N VAL A 319 49.08 5.22 39.99
CA VAL A 319 50.50 4.90 39.71
C VAL A 319 51.41 6.06 40.13
N ARG A 320 51.07 7.32 39.83
CA ARG A 320 51.84 8.50 40.24
C ARG A 320 51.94 8.64 41.76
N VAL A 321 50.89 8.29 42.51
CA VAL A 321 50.87 8.29 43.98
C VAL A 321 51.67 7.10 44.54
N LEU A 322 51.51 5.90 43.98
CA LEU A 322 52.29 4.72 44.37
C LEU A 322 53.78 4.92 44.09
N GLU A 323 54.17 5.51 42.95
CA GLU A 323 55.54 5.91 42.69
C GLU A 323 56.07 6.92 43.71
N GLN A 324 55.27 7.90 44.13
CA GLN A 324 55.67 8.84 45.18
C GLN A 324 55.84 8.14 46.54
N GLN A 325 54.96 7.21 46.89
CA GLN A 325 55.07 6.38 48.10
C GLN A 325 56.30 5.47 48.05
N VAL A 326 56.56 4.78 46.93
CA VAL A 326 57.74 3.95 46.71
C VAL A 326 59.02 4.79 46.76
N ARG A 327 59.06 5.97 46.14
CA ARG A 327 60.23 6.88 46.23
C ARG A 327 60.42 7.43 47.64
N ALA A 328 59.35 7.66 48.40
CA ALA A 328 59.43 8.08 49.81
C ALA A 328 59.93 6.93 50.70
N LEU A 329 59.40 5.72 50.50
CA LEU A 329 59.86 4.50 51.15
C LEU A 329 61.32 4.23 50.84
N GLN A 330 61.74 4.21 49.56
CA GLN A 330 63.15 4.07 49.17
C GLN A 330 64.07 5.11 49.83
N ARG A 331 63.61 6.35 50.04
CA ARG A 331 64.38 7.36 50.79
C ARG A 331 64.52 7.05 52.28
N SER A 332 63.56 6.37 52.90
CA SER A 332 63.69 5.83 54.28
C SER A 332 64.40 4.47 54.34
N THR A 333 64.25 3.63 53.32
CA THR A 333 64.79 2.26 53.24
C THR A 333 66.23 2.24 52.72
N ASN A 334 66.75 3.33 52.16
CA ASN A 334 68.18 3.53 51.90
C ASN A 334 69.08 3.42 53.16
N GLY A 335 68.53 3.15 54.35
CA GLY A 335 69.26 2.65 55.50
C GLY A 335 69.66 1.16 55.40
N HIS A 336 68.79 0.26 54.92
CA HIS A 336 68.97 -1.21 54.95
C HIS A 336 68.31 -1.93 53.75
N SER A 337 68.91 -3.08 53.38
CA SER A 337 68.42 -4.19 52.52
C SER A 337 66.95 -4.20 52.04
N SER A 338 66.64 -4.65 50.82
CA SER A 338 67.42 -5.51 49.92
C SER A 338 67.20 -5.18 48.45
N LYS A 339 68.15 -5.56 47.59
CA LYS A 339 67.81 -5.97 46.22
C LYS A 339 67.70 -7.48 46.24
N GLU A 340 66.58 -8.01 45.78
CA GLU A 340 66.53 -9.37 45.26
C GLU A 340 67.44 -9.39 44.02
N GLU A 341 68.62 -10.03 44.15
CA GLU A 341 69.57 -10.12 43.05
C GLU A 341 69.14 -11.25 42.12
N GLU A 342 68.31 -10.95 41.11
CA GLU A 342 68.04 -11.88 39.99
C GLU A 342 69.39 -12.27 39.33
N ARG A 343 69.90 -13.47 39.64
CA ARG A 343 71.23 -13.91 39.19
C ARG A 343 71.15 -14.43 37.75
N GLN A 344 71.30 -13.51 36.79
CA GLN A 344 71.30 -13.81 35.36
C GLN A 344 72.42 -14.78 34.95
N LEU A 345 72.05 -15.95 34.39
CA LEU A 345 72.97 -16.98 33.90
C LEU A 345 73.43 -16.69 32.46
N PHE A 346 72.52 -16.23 31.59
CA PHE A 346 72.82 -15.70 30.27
C PHE A 346 71.74 -14.76 29.76
N LYS A 347 72.09 -13.95 28.76
CA LYS A 347 71.19 -13.19 27.90
C LYS A 347 71.66 -13.35 26.46
N ASP A 348 70.86 -14.00 25.62
CA ASP A 348 71.06 -14.05 24.16
C ASP A 348 70.04 -13.14 23.47
N HIS A 349 70.44 -12.56 22.35
CA HIS A 349 69.57 -11.73 21.54
C HIS A 349 69.98 -11.78 20.07
N GLY A 350 68.99 -11.75 19.19
CA GLY A 350 69.26 -11.85 17.76
C GLY A 350 68.05 -11.56 16.90
N SER A 351 68.25 -11.66 15.59
CA SER A 351 67.17 -11.59 14.62
C SER A 351 67.45 -12.50 13.44
N PHE A 352 66.38 -13.06 12.87
CA PHE A 352 66.41 -13.88 11.66
C PHE A 352 65.09 -13.73 10.91
N VAL A 353 65.08 -14.18 9.66
CA VAL A 353 63.90 -14.22 8.80
C VAL A 353 63.48 -15.67 8.63
N ILE A 354 62.21 -15.99 8.88
CA ILE A 354 61.61 -17.29 8.58
C ILE A 354 60.89 -17.18 7.23
N GLY A 355 61.17 -18.07 6.28
CA GLY A 355 60.43 -18.16 5.02
C GLY A 355 58.97 -18.58 5.21
N ALA A 356 58.17 -18.43 4.15
CA ALA A 356 56.84 -19.04 4.08
C ALA A 356 57.01 -20.57 3.93
N GLY A 357 56.35 -21.37 4.76
CA GLY A 357 56.54 -22.82 4.79
C GLY A 357 57.68 -23.33 5.69
N GLU A 358 58.45 -22.44 6.32
CA GLU A 358 59.65 -22.82 7.11
C GLU A 358 59.44 -22.77 8.64
N MET A 359 60.33 -23.43 9.37
CA MET A 359 60.46 -23.34 10.84
C MET A 359 61.86 -22.87 11.21
N ALA A 360 61.97 -21.91 12.13
CA ALA A 360 63.24 -21.54 12.76
C ALA A 360 63.36 -22.22 14.13
N VAL A 361 64.57 -22.68 14.46
CA VAL A 361 64.85 -23.43 15.69
C VAL A 361 66.11 -22.88 16.36
N ARG A 362 66.07 -22.68 17.67
CA ARG A 362 67.24 -22.38 18.51
C ARG A 362 67.25 -23.26 19.75
N VAL A 363 68.38 -23.90 20.00
CA VAL A 363 68.65 -24.62 21.25
C VAL A 363 69.49 -23.72 22.15
N PHE A 364 69.08 -23.58 23.39
CA PHE A 364 69.81 -22.89 24.44
C PHE A 364 70.25 -23.92 25.48
N THR A 365 71.55 -23.98 25.77
CA THR A 365 72.13 -24.98 26.67
C THR A 365 72.94 -24.30 27.76
N LEU A 366 72.67 -24.62 29.02
CA LEU A 366 73.44 -24.09 30.14
C LEU A 366 74.83 -24.74 30.20
N THR A 367 75.86 -23.91 30.30
CA THR A 367 77.25 -24.39 30.38
C THR A 367 77.56 -25.01 31.74
N SER A 368 78.59 -25.86 31.79
CA SER A 368 79.14 -26.43 33.03
C SER A 368 79.71 -25.39 34.02
N GLU A 369 79.71 -24.11 33.66
CA GLU A 369 80.08 -23.00 34.54
C GLU A 369 78.83 -22.31 35.08
N GLN A 370 77.85 -21.98 34.23
CA GLN A 370 76.54 -21.44 34.65
C GLN A 370 75.84 -22.36 35.65
N ILE A 371 75.89 -23.67 35.44
CA ILE A 371 75.28 -24.66 36.34
C ILE A 371 75.94 -24.70 37.73
N LYS A 372 77.20 -24.27 37.88
CA LYS A 372 77.86 -24.15 39.19
C LYS A 372 77.40 -22.92 39.99
N LEU A 373 76.74 -21.96 39.34
CA LEU A 373 76.18 -20.78 39.99
C LEU A 373 74.76 -21.03 40.53
N VAL A 374 74.13 -22.13 40.14
CA VAL A 374 72.78 -22.53 40.58
C VAL A 374 72.91 -23.43 41.82
N ARG A 375 72.35 -23.01 42.96
CA ARG A 375 72.24 -23.84 44.18
C ARG A 375 71.15 -24.90 44.00
N LEU A 376 71.08 -25.88 44.91
CA LEU A 376 70.01 -26.91 44.89
C LEU A 376 68.61 -26.37 45.22
N SER A 377 68.52 -25.15 45.75
CA SER A 377 67.29 -24.39 46.05
C SER A 377 66.93 -23.35 44.98
N ASP A 378 67.79 -23.14 43.97
CA ASP A 378 67.64 -22.03 43.02
C ASP A 378 66.74 -22.44 41.84
N ARG A 379 65.71 -21.65 41.56
CA ARG A 379 64.80 -21.89 40.44
C ARG A 379 65.30 -21.20 39.17
N VAL A 380 65.57 -21.98 38.12
CA VAL A 380 66.01 -21.42 36.82
C VAL A 380 64.80 -21.13 35.95
N VAL A 381 64.55 -19.84 35.69
CA VAL A 381 63.44 -19.33 34.88
C VAL A 381 63.97 -18.88 33.53
N LEU A 382 63.32 -19.33 32.45
CA LEU A 382 63.58 -18.83 31.10
C LEU A 382 62.61 -17.68 30.77
N ARG A 383 63.13 -16.47 30.64
CA ARG A 383 62.37 -15.30 30.18
C ARG A 383 62.61 -15.09 28.69
N TRP A 384 61.58 -14.73 27.95
CA TRP A 384 61.65 -14.49 26.52
C TRP A 384 60.79 -13.30 26.10
N HIS A 385 61.29 -12.54 25.12
CA HIS A 385 60.61 -11.40 24.51
C HIS A 385 60.82 -11.46 22.99
N PHE A 386 59.73 -11.43 22.22
CA PHE A 386 59.73 -11.52 20.77
C PHE A 386 59.10 -10.29 20.12
N ASP A 387 59.85 -9.65 19.22
CA ASP A 387 59.37 -8.55 18.39
C ASP A 387 59.24 -9.01 16.92
N LEU A 388 58.15 -8.62 16.28
CA LEU A 388 57.80 -8.98 14.91
C LEU A 388 57.70 -7.71 14.09
N THR A 389 58.42 -7.65 12.96
CA THR A 389 58.56 -6.42 12.15
C THR A 389 57.24 -5.93 11.51
N SER A 390 56.16 -6.71 11.61
CA SER A 390 54.79 -6.27 11.31
C SER A 390 53.91 -6.51 12.55
N PRO A 391 53.25 -5.47 13.11
CA PRO A 391 52.47 -5.61 14.35
C PRO A 391 51.21 -6.47 14.20
N GLU A 392 50.68 -6.59 12.98
CA GLU A 392 49.53 -7.44 12.64
C GLU A 392 49.92 -8.91 12.42
N ALA A 393 51.22 -9.23 12.32
CA ALA A 393 51.66 -10.59 12.08
C ALA A 393 51.58 -11.43 13.36
N THR A 394 50.89 -12.57 13.28
CA THR A 394 50.92 -13.62 14.30
C THR A 394 51.88 -14.74 13.88
N LEU A 395 52.54 -15.37 14.87
CA LEU A 395 53.50 -16.45 14.65
C LEU A 395 53.30 -17.54 15.71
N PRO A 396 53.03 -18.80 15.34
CA PRO A 396 53.10 -19.94 16.24
C PRO A 396 54.50 -20.09 16.88
N PHE A 397 54.55 -20.29 18.19
CA PHE A 397 55.76 -20.53 18.97
C PHE A 397 55.59 -21.76 19.88
N HIS A 398 56.66 -22.56 19.99
CA HIS A 398 56.75 -23.72 20.87
C HIS A 398 58.04 -23.68 21.70
N LEU A 399 57.93 -24.00 22.99
CA LEU A 399 59.05 -24.22 23.90
C LEU A 399 59.08 -25.70 24.30
N ILE A 400 60.20 -26.37 24.06
CA ILE A 400 60.41 -27.81 24.26
C ILE A 400 61.59 -28.01 25.22
N ARG A 401 61.53 -28.99 26.11
CA ARG A 401 62.66 -29.38 26.98
C ARG A 401 63.72 -30.14 26.18
N GLY A 402 65.00 -29.94 26.49
CA GLY A 402 66.12 -30.61 25.83
C GLY A 402 66.56 -29.98 24.51
N ALA A 403 67.47 -30.67 23.81
CA ALA A 403 68.06 -30.24 22.54
C ALA A 403 67.40 -30.94 21.34
N CYS A 404 66.34 -30.33 20.80
CA CYS A 404 65.42 -30.92 19.83
C CYS A 404 65.59 -30.33 18.41
N GLU A 405 66.82 -30.30 17.91
CA GLU A 405 67.17 -29.65 16.63
C GLU A 405 66.39 -30.21 15.43
N THR A 406 66.18 -31.52 15.35
CA THR A 406 65.53 -32.19 14.20
C THR A 406 64.02 -32.34 14.40
N PRO A 407 63.21 -32.45 13.33
CA PRO A 407 61.78 -32.75 13.47
C PRO A 407 61.50 -34.09 14.16
N ALA A 408 62.35 -35.11 13.95
CA ALA A 408 62.23 -36.40 14.61
C ALA A 408 62.44 -36.29 16.14
N SER A 409 63.40 -35.49 16.59
CA SER A 409 63.61 -35.21 18.02
C SER A 409 62.58 -34.27 18.66
N ARG A 410 61.52 -33.90 17.92
CA ARG A 410 60.37 -33.10 18.41
C ARG A 410 59.06 -33.90 18.47
N GLN A 411 59.07 -35.21 18.22
CA GLN A 411 57.87 -36.07 18.25
C GLN A 411 57.57 -36.69 19.63
N GLY A 412 58.23 -36.24 20.70
CA GLY A 412 57.87 -36.56 22.09
C GLY A 412 57.22 -35.36 22.78
N ASP A 413 56.29 -35.61 23.69
CA ASP A 413 55.42 -34.60 24.33
C ASP A 413 56.10 -33.70 25.39
N ASP A 414 57.42 -33.47 25.29
CA ASP A 414 58.22 -32.63 26.21
C ASP A 414 58.03 -31.11 25.99
N TYR A 415 56.82 -30.70 25.56
CA TYR A 415 56.44 -29.31 25.37
C TYR A 415 56.11 -28.63 26.70
N ILE A 416 56.72 -27.46 26.94
CA ILE A 416 56.35 -26.52 28.02
C ILE A 416 55.31 -25.53 27.50
N ILE A 417 55.49 -25.09 26.26
CA ILE A 417 54.55 -24.23 25.54
C ILE A 417 54.36 -24.86 24.16
N HIS A 418 53.13 -25.16 23.78
CA HIS A 418 52.80 -25.73 22.47
C HIS A 418 51.87 -24.80 21.70
N ASN A 419 52.25 -24.44 20.47
CA ASN A 419 51.43 -23.65 19.53
C ASN A 419 50.86 -22.35 20.14
N ARG A 420 51.67 -21.61 20.92
CA ARG A 420 51.29 -20.29 21.44
C ARG A 420 51.47 -19.27 20.32
N MET A 421 50.37 -18.69 19.87
CA MET A 421 50.41 -17.55 18.93
C MET A 421 51.04 -16.34 19.62
N VAL A 422 52.12 -15.81 19.05
CA VAL A 422 52.76 -14.55 19.49
C VAL A 422 52.60 -13.44 18.45
N GLN A 423 52.58 -12.20 18.92
CA GLN A 423 52.55 -10.95 18.14
C GLN A 423 53.81 -10.13 18.45
N GLY A 424 54.00 -8.97 17.81
CA GLY A 424 55.12 -8.08 18.11
C GLY A 424 55.04 -7.53 19.54
N GLY A 425 56.14 -7.63 20.30
CA GLY A 425 56.20 -7.27 21.72
C GLY A 425 55.67 -8.35 22.67
N ALA A 426 55.50 -9.59 22.20
CA ALA A 426 55.03 -10.68 23.04
C ALA A 426 56.14 -11.19 23.96
N GLU A 427 55.83 -11.26 25.25
CA GLU A 427 56.73 -11.72 26.30
C GLU A 427 56.12 -12.86 27.15
N GLY A 428 56.98 -13.51 27.90
CA GLY A 428 56.59 -14.54 28.85
C GLY A 428 57.78 -15.19 29.54
N GLU A 429 57.46 -16.00 30.54
CA GLU A 429 58.43 -16.68 31.38
C GLU A 429 58.04 -18.16 31.49
N ALA A 430 59.03 -19.03 31.69
CA ALA A 430 58.85 -20.47 31.76
C ALA A 430 59.82 -21.10 32.77
N ASP A 431 59.27 -21.58 33.89
CA ASP A 431 59.98 -22.44 34.82
C ASP A 431 60.32 -23.80 34.18
N ASN A 432 61.32 -24.48 34.73
CA ASN A 432 61.67 -25.85 34.34
C ASN A 432 62.02 -26.02 32.84
N ALA A 433 62.55 -24.96 32.22
CA ALA A 433 63.02 -24.97 30.83
C ALA A 433 64.18 -25.96 30.60
N PHE A 434 65.17 -25.94 31.50
CA PHE A 434 66.44 -26.65 31.35
C PHE A 434 66.51 -28.00 32.08
N THR A 435 65.38 -28.54 32.55
CA THR A 435 65.38 -29.78 33.36
C THR A 435 65.82 -31.02 32.57
N HIS A 436 65.52 -31.07 31.28
CA HIS A 436 66.00 -32.14 30.39
C HIS A 436 67.30 -31.69 29.68
N GLN A 437 68.33 -32.54 29.70
CA GLN A 437 69.64 -32.32 29.03
C GLN A 437 70.38 -31.00 29.36
N ARG A 438 69.91 -30.20 30.35
CA ARG A 438 70.39 -28.83 30.63
C ARG A 438 70.14 -27.86 29.45
N ALA A 439 69.16 -28.17 28.61
CA ALA A 439 68.86 -27.43 27.40
C ALA A 439 67.35 -27.18 27.24
N CYS A 440 66.99 -26.15 26.49
CA CYS A 440 65.63 -25.94 25.98
C CYS A 440 65.67 -25.55 24.49
N THR A 441 64.66 -25.96 23.75
CA THR A 441 64.51 -25.67 22.33
C THR A 441 63.32 -24.75 22.10
N ILE A 442 63.60 -23.60 21.47
CA ILE A 442 62.63 -22.60 21.04
C ILE A 442 62.41 -22.80 19.53
N VAL A 443 61.16 -23.01 19.14
CA VAL A 443 60.74 -23.23 17.75
C VAL A 443 59.71 -22.18 17.36
N TRP A 444 60.01 -21.41 16.32
CA TRP A 444 59.07 -20.49 15.69
C TRP A 444 58.63 -21.09 14.35
N ASP A 445 57.32 -21.31 14.19
CA ASP A 445 56.78 -22.07 13.07
C ASP A 445 56.00 -21.17 12.11
N ASN A 446 56.48 -21.05 10.86
CA ASN A 446 55.81 -20.35 9.78
C ASN A 446 55.35 -21.30 8.65
N SER A 447 55.32 -22.62 8.91
CA SER A 447 54.91 -23.68 7.97
C SER A 447 53.51 -23.45 7.39
N SER A 448 52.59 -22.96 8.23
CA SER A 448 51.20 -22.67 7.87
C SER A 448 51.00 -21.31 7.16
N SER A 449 52.07 -20.57 6.86
CA SER A 449 51.99 -19.30 6.11
C SER A 449 52.45 -19.47 4.66
N TRP A 450 51.61 -19.05 3.71
CA TRP A 450 51.84 -19.28 2.28
C TRP A 450 52.45 -18.09 1.51
N ILE A 451 52.46 -16.87 2.07
CA ILE A 451 52.66 -15.64 1.27
C ILE A 451 53.73 -14.69 1.82
N ARG A 452 54.03 -14.69 3.13
CA ARG A 452 54.96 -13.70 3.72
C ARG A 452 56.01 -14.34 4.64
N PRO A 453 57.32 -14.07 4.40
CA PRO A 453 58.33 -14.36 5.40
C PRO A 453 58.16 -13.44 6.62
N LYS A 454 58.64 -13.87 7.79
CA LYS A 454 58.52 -13.14 9.05
C LYS A 454 59.89 -12.91 9.66
N THR A 455 60.25 -11.64 9.84
CA THR A 455 61.43 -11.25 10.61
C THR A 455 61.09 -11.25 12.09
N VAL A 456 61.72 -12.15 12.83
CA VAL A 456 61.66 -12.23 14.29
C VAL A 456 62.90 -11.56 14.86
N LYS A 457 62.72 -10.69 15.84
CA LYS A 457 63.78 -10.33 16.80
C LYS A 457 63.45 -11.03 18.11
N TYR A 458 64.46 -11.56 18.79
CA TYR A 458 64.28 -12.22 20.07
C TYR A 458 65.30 -11.73 21.09
N THR A 459 64.87 -11.67 22.34
CA THR A 459 65.75 -11.67 23.52
C THR A 459 65.31 -12.84 24.38
N VAL A 460 66.26 -13.68 24.80
CA VAL A 460 66.03 -14.86 25.62
C VAL A 460 67.07 -14.88 26.73
N GLU A 461 66.63 -15.02 27.97
CA GLU A 461 67.52 -15.03 29.12
C GLU A 461 67.12 -16.11 30.13
N ALA A 462 68.13 -16.71 30.75
CA ALA A 462 67.94 -17.56 31.91
C ALA A 462 68.36 -16.79 33.15
N ILE A 463 67.44 -16.65 34.10
CA ILE A 463 67.73 -16.09 35.43
C ILE A 463 67.61 -17.17 36.50
N VAL A 464 68.38 -17.03 37.56
CA VAL A 464 68.11 -17.68 38.84
C VAL A 464 67.21 -16.75 39.66
N VAL A 465 66.08 -17.30 40.08
CA VAL A 465 65.26 -16.81 41.19
C VAL A 465 65.62 -17.68 42.40
N GLU A 466 65.90 -17.07 43.55
CA GLU A 466 66.07 -17.81 44.80
C GLU A 466 64.66 -18.08 45.37
N ASP A 467 64.30 -19.36 45.57
CA ASP A 467 63.07 -19.72 46.31
C ASP A 467 63.41 -19.68 47.81
N ASP A 468 62.72 -18.81 48.58
CA ASP A 468 62.87 -18.58 50.04
C ASP A 468 62.40 -19.78 50.92
#